data_AF-A0A1I5FBI1-F1
#
_entry.id   AF-A0A1I5FBI1-F1
#
_cell.length_a   1.000
_cell.length_b   1.000
_cell.length_c   1.000
_cell.angle_alpha   90.00
_cell.angle_beta   90.00
_cell.angle_gamma   90.00
#
_symmetry.space_group_name_H-M   'P 1'
#
loop_
_entity.id
_entity.type
_entity.pdbx_description
1 polymer ?
#
loop_
_entity_poly.entity_id
_entity_poly.type
_entity_poly.pdbx_seq_one_letter_code
_entity_poly.pdbx_strand_id
1 'polypeptide(L)'
;MRTGLTVSAACLAALALPLSAAPASAAADPPPPDRIVIDVLTVNGSGCHAGTAAVATASDNTSFTVTYSDYLAQAGGNSDPTDFRKNCQINLGVHVPQGFTYAIAGADYRGFAHLEAGASGMEKANYYHQGMAQTTPVSHTIRGGYSDNWQFSDRTDVSELVFKPCGEDRNFNINTELRVYKGTSDPSRTSFMTFDSTDGSVKTTYHFAWKKCPA
;
A
#
# COMPACT_ATOMS: atom_id res chain seq x y z
N MET A 1 60.35 63.28 21.16
CA MET A 1 59.64 63.69 19.94
C MET A 1 58.84 62.50 19.44
N ARG A 2 57.52 62.66 19.34
CA ARG A 2 56.53 61.62 19.06
C ARG A 2 56.34 61.51 17.53
N THR A 3 56.36 60.30 16.99
CA THR A 3 55.85 60.03 15.64
C THR A 3 54.94 58.80 15.73
N GLY A 4 53.64 59.04 15.78
CA GLY A 4 52.62 57.99 15.82
C GLY A 4 52.21 57.58 14.41
N LEU A 5 52.30 56.28 14.12
CA LEU A 5 51.76 55.68 12.90
C LEU A 5 50.26 55.40 13.11
N THR A 6 49.41 55.98 12.27
CA THR A 6 47.98 55.68 12.20
C THR A 6 47.74 54.42 11.37
N VAL A 7 47.23 53.36 11.99
CA VAL A 7 46.77 52.14 11.31
C VAL A 7 45.28 52.30 11.00
N SER A 8 44.94 52.37 9.72
CA SER A 8 43.56 52.41 9.22
C SER A 8 42.90 51.04 9.38
N ALA A 9 41.82 50.96 10.17
CA ALA A 9 41.00 49.77 10.32
C ALA A 9 39.95 49.70 9.21
N ALA A 10 40.09 48.73 8.29
CA ALA A 10 39.08 48.41 7.30
C ALA A 10 37.98 47.54 7.94
N CYS A 11 36.78 48.10 8.10
CA CYS A 11 35.60 47.36 8.58
C CYS A 11 35.06 46.46 7.46
N LEU A 12 35.21 45.14 7.60
CA LEU A 12 34.53 44.14 6.78
C LEU A 12 33.09 44.00 7.25
N ALA A 13 32.14 44.56 6.51
CA ALA A 13 30.71 44.32 6.70
C ALA A 13 30.37 42.91 6.18
N ALA A 14 30.12 41.97 7.09
CA ALA A 14 29.65 40.64 6.75
C ALA A 14 28.15 40.69 6.39
N LEU A 15 27.82 40.45 5.12
CA LEU A 15 26.44 40.24 4.66
C LEU A 15 25.93 38.90 5.20
N ALA A 16 25.02 38.94 6.18
CA ALA A 16 24.29 37.77 6.64
C ALA A 16 23.19 37.41 5.62
N LEU A 17 23.36 36.29 4.92
CA LEU A 17 22.33 35.69 4.08
C LEU A 17 21.23 35.09 4.98
N PRO A 18 19.93 35.38 4.75
CA PRO A 18 18.86 34.71 5.48
C PRO A 18 18.83 33.23 5.07
N LEU A 19 19.11 32.36 6.05
CA LEU A 19 18.91 30.91 5.91
C LEU A 19 17.40 30.68 5.74
N SER A 20 16.97 30.44 4.50
CA SER A 20 15.60 30.03 4.23
C SER A 20 15.40 28.65 4.85
N ALA A 21 14.66 28.57 5.95
CA ALA A 21 14.26 27.30 6.54
C ALA A 21 13.37 26.59 5.51
N ALA A 22 13.84 25.45 5.00
CA ALA A 22 13.01 24.58 4.18
C ALA A 22 11.80 24.13 5.01
N PRO A 23 10.60 24.03 4.42
CA PRO A 23 9.45 23.48 5.12
C PRO A 23 9.79 22.05 5.56
N ALA A 24 9.72 21.79 6.86
CA ALA A 24 9.84 20.44 7.38
C ALA A 24 8.66 19.63 6.84
N SER A 25 8.94 18.66 5.98
CA SER A 25 7.96 17.64 5.62
C SER A 25 7.53 16.97 6.92
N ALA A 26 6.25 17.11 7.30
CA ALA A 26 5.74 16.49 8.51
C ALA A 26 5.77 14.97 8.31
N ALA A 27 6.83 14.33 8.81
CA ALA A 27 6.92 12.88 8.87
C ALA A 27 5.77 12.35 9.73
N ALA A 28 5.30 11.14 9.43
CA ALA A 28 4.33 10.45 10.28
C ALA A 28 4.84 10.37 11.72
N ASP A 29 3.91 10.42 12.68
CA ASP A 29 4.25 10.23 14.09
C ASP A 29 4.82 8.82 14.32
N PRO A 30 5.58 8.59 15.40
CA PRO A 30 6.01 7.24 15.76
C PRO A 30 4.79 6.33 16.03
N PRO A 31 4.90 5.02 15.76
CA PRO A 31 3.84 4.06 16.10
C PRO A 31 3.45 4.12 17.58
N PRO A 32 2.18 3.83 17.91
CA PRO A 32 1.74 3.79 19.29
C PRO A 32 2.51 2.69 20.06
N PRO A 33 2.81 2.90 21.35
CA PRO A 33 3.53 1.93 22.16
C PRO A 33 2.67 0.70 22.49
N ASP A 34 1.36 0.87 22.56
CA ASP A 34 0.41 -0.20 22.84
C ASP A 34 0.06 -0.98 21.56
N ARG A 35 -0.21 -2.28 21.71
CA ARG A 35 -0.56 -3.16 20.59
C ARG A 35 -1.85 -2.72 19.91
N ILE A 36 -1.87 -2.71 18.59
CA ILE A 36 -3.09 -2.56 17.79
C ILE A 36 -3.74 -3.92 17.50
N VAL A 37 -5.07 -3.95 17.43
CA VAL A 37 -5.83 -5.17 17.11
C VAL A 37 -6.59 -4.94 15.81
N ILE A 38 -6.56 -5.93 14.92
CA ILE A 38 -7.28 -5.87 13.65
C ILE A 38 -8.18 -7.10 13.54
N ASP A 39 -9.47 -6.86 13.50
CA ASP A 39 -10.48 -7.89 13.33
C ASP A 39 -10.95 -7.93 11.88
N VAL A 40 -11.03 -9.15 11.32
CA VAL A 40 -11.64 -9.37 10.01
C VAL A 40 -13.15 -9.45 10.20
N LEU A 41 -13.86 -8.38 9.82
CA LEU A 41 -15.31 -8.29 10.01
C LEU A 41 -16.05 -9.04 8.91
N THR A 42 -15.65 -8.82 7.65
CA THR A 42 -16.20 -9.56 6.50
C THR A 42 -15.16 -9.74 5.40
N VAL A 43 -15.25 -10.86 4.69
CA VAL A 43 -14.49 -11.14 3.46
C VAL A 43 -15.50 -11.54 2.39
N ASN A 44 -15.45 -10.90 1.22
CA ASN A 44 -16.35 -11.18 0.11
C ASN A 44 -15.66 -10.95 -1.24
N GLY A 45 -15.74 -11.92 -2.13
CA GLY A 45 -15.27 -11.77 -3.50
C GLY A 45 -15.06 -13.12 -4.16
N SER A 46 -14.93 -13.12 -5.49
CA SER A 46 -14.66 -14.35 -6.24
C SER A 46 -13.21 -14.84 -6.09
N GLY A 47 -12.30 -13.99 -5.59
CA GLY A 47 -10.92 -14.34 -5.23
C GLY A 47 -10.64 -14.40 -3.73
N CYS A 48 -11.67 -14.33 -2.89
CA CYS A 48 -11.53 -14.56 -1.45
C CYS A 48 -12.86 -14.99 -0.86
N HIS A 49 -13.13 -16.29 -0.90
CA HIS A 49 -14.27 -16.85 -0.17
C HIS A 49 -14.08 -16.72 1.35
N ALA A 50 -15.17 -16.86 2.09
CA ALA A 50 -15.11 -16.79 3.55
C ALA A 50 -14.10 -17.84 4.08
N GLY A 51 -13.12 -17.38 4.88
CA GLY A 51 -12.06 -18.22 5.43
C GLY A 51 -10.82 -18.37 4.55
N THR A 52 -10.76 -17.75 3.36
CA THR A 52 -9.57 -17.82 2.47
C THR A 52 -8.71 -16.54 2.49
N ALA A 53 -9.03 -15.61 3.39
CA ALA A 53 -8.19 -14.45 3.69
C ALA A 53 -7.93 -14.36 5.20
N ALA A 54 -6.68 -14.09 5.57
CA ALA A 54 -6.25 -13.94 6.95
C ALA A 54 -5.47 -12.64 7.14
N VAL A 55 -5.61 -12.02 8.32
CA VAL A 55 -4.92 -10.77 8.68
C VAL A 55 -4.05 -10.97 9.90
N ALA A 56 -2.84 -10.41 9.86
CA ALA A 56 -1.92 -10.41 10.99
C ALA A 56 -1.24 -9.05 11.13
N THR A 57 -1.13 -8.57 12.36
CA THR A 57 -0.49 -7.30 12.68
C THR A 57 1.00 -7.50 12.97
N ALA A 58 1.86 -6.60 12.49
CA ALA A 58 3.27 -6.57 12.88
C ALA A 58 3.42 -6.20 14.36
N SER A 59 4.40 -6.79 15.04
CA SER A 59 4.62 -6.56 16.48
C SER A 59 5.07 -5.14 16.83
N ASP A 60 5.57 -4.39 15.84
CA ASP A 60 6.05 -3.01 15.98
C ASP A 60 4.99 -1.97 15.57
N ASN A 61 3.76 -2.40 15.28
CA ASN A 61 2.64 -1.56 14.81
C ASN A 61 2.95 -0.76 13.53
N THR A 62 3.97 -1.12 12.76
CA THR A 62 4.31 -0.39 11.51
C THR A 62 3.45 -0.83 10.33
N SER A 63 2.93 -2.05 10.38
CA SER A 63 2.19 -2.65 9.27
C SER A 63 1.24 -3.75 9.72
N PHE A 64 0.40 -4.18 8.80
CA PHE A 64 -0.29 -5.47 8.89
C PHE A 64 -0.20 -6.19 7.56
N THR A 65 -0.42 -7.50 7.57
CA THR A 65 -0.35 -8.35 6.39
C THR A 65 -1.68 -9.01 6.12
N VAL A 66 -2.00 -9.17 4.85
CA VAL A 66 -3.11 -9.99 4.37
C VAL A 66 -2.54 -11.17 3.57
N THR A 67 -2.97 -12.37 3.91
CA THR A 67 -2.66 -13.59 3.15
C THR A 67 -3.93 -14.12 2.51
N TYR A 68 -3.82 -14.58 1.27
CA TYR A 68 -4.91 -15.15 0.48
C TYR A 68 -4.57 -16.59 0.10
N SER A 69 -5.52 -17.52 0.22
CA SER A 69 -5.32 -18.94 -0.12
C SER A 69 -6.13 -19.41 -1.33
N ASP A 70 -7.01 -18.57 -1.88
CA ASP A 70 -7.85 -18.92 -3.02
C ASP A 70 -8.13 -17.68 -3.89
N TYR A 71 -7.08 -17.16 -4.52
CA TYR A 71 -7.14 -15.95 -5.33
C TYR A 71 -6.38 -16.13 -6.64
N LEU A 72 -7.01 -16.75 -7.62
CA LEU A 72 -6.42 -17.04 -8.93
C LEU A 72 -7.33 -16.55 -10.06
N ALA A 73 -6.83 -15.60 -10.86
CA ALA A 73 -7.45 -15.20 -12.12
C ALA A 73 -6.76 -15.91 -13.29
N GLN A 74 -7.52 -16.37 -14.28
CA GLN A 74 -6.99 -17.10 -15.42
C GLN A 74 -7.79 -16.88 -16.71
N ALA A 75 -7.13 -17.01 -17.86
CA ALA A 75 -7.75 -16.90 -19.18
C ALA A 75 -7.05 -17.82 -20.20
N GLY A 76 -7.82 -18.28 -21.20
CA GLY A 76 -7.35 -19.23 -22.21
C GLY A 76 -7.35 -20.69 -21.74
N GLY A 77 -7.17 -21.63 -22.65
CA GLY A 77 -7.36 -23.06 -22.38
C GLY A 77 -8.80 -23.36 -21.98
N ASN A 78 -8.99 -24.07 -20.88
CA ASN A 78 -10.31 -24.49 -20.38
C ASN A 78 -10.90 -23.52 -19.33
N SER A 79 -10.37 -22.32 -19.19
CA SER A 79 -10.87 -21.34 -18.20
C SER A 79 -12.30 -20.89 -18.49
N ASP A 80 -13.10 -20.70 -17.44
CA ASP A 80 -14.46 -20.20 -17.58
C ASP A 80 -14.48 -18.72 -17.98
N PRO A 81 -15.56 -18.23 -18.64
CA PRO A 81 -15.67 -16.84 -19.09
C PRO A 81 -15.52 -15.79 -17.98
N THR A 82 -15.71 -16.16 -16.72
CA THR A 82 -15.58 -15.27 -15.55
C THR A 82 -14.26 -15.39 -14.81
N ASP A 83 -13.43 -16.39 -15.11
CA ASP A 83 -12.18 -16.63 -14.38
C ASP A 83 -11.11 -15.56 -14.65
N PHE A 84 -11.26 -14.83 -15.75
CA PHE A 84 -10.32 -13.78 -16.14
C PHE A 84 -10.24 -12.62 -15.12
N ARG A 85 -11.23 -12.50 -14.22
CA ARG A 85 -11.28 -11.47 -13.17
C ARG A 85 -11.68 -12.08 -11.84
N LYS A 86 -10.80 -11.96 -10.85
CA LYS A 86 -11.12 -12.22 -9.45
C LYS A 86 -10.97 -10.95 -8.64
N ASN A 87 -11.83 -10.75 -7.67
CA ASN A 87 -11.76 -9.63 -6.75
C ASN A 87 -11.87 -10.10 -5.30
N CYS A 88 -11.37 -9.28 -4.40
CA CYS A 88 -11.56 -9.47 -2.98
C CYS A 88 -11.90 -8.14 -2.32
N GLN A 89 -12.94 -8.13 -1.49
CA GLN A 89 -13.30 -7.03 -0.61
C GLN A 89 -13.22 -7.50 0.84
N ILE A 90 -12.34 -6.87 1.60
CA ILE A 90 -12.15 -7.15 3.03
C ILE A 90 -12.59 -5.92 3.82
N ASN A 91 -13.40 -6.14 4.84
CA ASN A 91 -13.80 -5.14 5.81
C ASN A 91 -13.14 -5.46 7.16
N LEU A 92 -12.40 -4.49 7.70
CA LEU A 92 -11.59 -4.64 8.91
C LEU A 92 -12.06 -3.69 10.00
N GLY A 93 -12.10 -4.18 11.24
CA GLY A 93 -12.18 -3.37 12.44
C GLY A 93 -10.76 -3.11 12.95
N VAL A 94 -10.27 -1.87 12.82
CA VAL A 94 -8.90 -1.53 13.24
C VAL A 94 -8.96 -0.76 14.55
N HIS A 95 -8.59 -1.45 15.63
CA HIS A 95 -8.56 -0.92 16.98
C HIS A 95 -7.19 -0.33 17.29
N VAL A 96 -7.16 1.00 17.40
CA VAL A 96 -5.95 1.76 17.71
C VAL A 96 -6.00 2.35 19.12
N PRO A 97 -4.86 2.46 19.82
CA PRO A 97 -4.78 3.07 21.13
C PRO A 97 -5.35 4.50 21.18
N GLN A 98 -5.85 4.88 22.36
CA GLN A 98 -6.38 6.22 22.58
C GLN A 98 -5.32 7.29 22.26
N GLY A 99 -5.76 8.38 21.61
CA GLY A 99 -4.87 9.48 21.24
C GLY A 99 -4.12 9.25 19.92
N PHE A 100 -4.41 8.18 19.19
CA PHE A 100 -3.84 7.92 17.87
C PHE A 100 -4.91 7.73 16.80
N THR A 101 -4.52 8.06 15.57
CA THR A 101 -5.20 7.67 14.35
C THR A 101 -4.18 7.21 13.32
N TYR A 102 -4.67 6.58 12.25
CA TYR A 102 -3.83 6.04 11.18
C TYR A 102 -4.40 6.38 9.80
N ALA A 103 -3.49 6.37 8.83
CA ALA A 103 -3.75 6.23 7.41
C ALA A 103 -2.92 5.06 6.87
N ILE A 104 -3.13 4.69 5.60
CA ILE A 104 -2.24 3.75 4.90
C ILE A 104 -1.27 4.54 4.04
N ALA A 105 0.02 4.40 4.33
CA ALA A 105 1.13 5.05 3.62
C ALA A 105 1.51 4.33 2.32
N GLY A 106 1.11 3.06 2.21
CA GLY A 106 1.41 2.26 1.04
C GLY A 106 1.09 0.79 1.26
N ALA A 107 1.24 0.02 0.19
CA ALA A 107 1.06 -1.42 0.22
C ALA A 107 2.14 -2.09 -0.64
N ASP A 108 2.54 -3.29 -0.26
CA ASP A 108 3.42 -4.14 -1.04
C ASP A 108 2.67 -5.42 -1.38
N TYR A 109 2.42 -5.63 -2.67
CA TYR A 109 1.75 -6.80 -3.22
C TYR A 109 2.77 -7.76 -3.79
N ARG A 110 2.49 -9.06 -3.63
CA ARG A 110 3.32 -10.13 -4.15
C ARG A 110 2.42 -11.26 -4.63
N GLY A 111 2.95 -12.07 -5.54
CA GLY A 111 2.26 -13.25 -6.04
C GLY A 111 3.05 -13.91 -7.15
N PHE A 112 2.41 -14.82 -7.86
CA PHE A 112 2.98 -15.50 -9.03
C PHE A 112 2.11 -15.27 -10.27
N ALA A 113 2.73 -15.23 -11.44
CA ALA A 113 2.00 -15.20 -12.71
C ALA A 113 2.70 -16.08 -13.74
N HIS A 114 1.88 -16.82 -14.49
CA HIS A 114 2.28 -17.47 -15.74
C HIS A 114 1.42 -16.89 -16.86
N LEU A 115 2.04 -16.15 -17.77
CA LEU A 115 1.40 -15.49 -18.90
C LEU A 115 2.03 -16.00 -20.18
N GLU A 116 1.20 -16.44 -21.11
CA GLU A 116 1.62 -16.84 -22.44
C GLU A 116 2.03 -15.61 -23.27
N ALA A 117 2.86 -15.82 -24.29
CA ALA A 117 3.28 -14.72 -25.16
C ALA A 117 2.07 -14.04 -25.82
N GLY A 118 1.92 -12.73 -25.59
CA GLY A 118 0.77 -11.95 -26.07
C GLY A 118 -0.39 -11.79 -25.06
N ALA A 119 -0.27 -12.40 -23.87
CA ALA A 119 -1.16 -12.17 -22.74
C ALA A 119 -0.71 -10.99 -21.87
N SER A 120 -1.57 -10.59 -20.92
CA SER A 120 -1.23 -9.65 -19.86
C SER A 120 -1.93 -10.00 -18.55
N GLY A 121 -1.30 -9.64 -17.43
CA GLY A 121 -1.85 -9.73 -16.09
C GLY A 121 -1.93 -8.34 -15.46
N MET A 122 -2.95 -8.11 -14.64
CA MET A 122 -3.15 -6.84 -13.94
C MET A 122 -3.50 -7.09 -12.48
N GLU A 123 -2.77 -6.42 -11.59
CA GLU A 123 -3.15 -6.24 -10.19
C GLU A 123 -3.75 -4.83 -10.04
N LYS A 124 -4.80 -4.71 -9.24
CA LYS A 124 -5.42 -3.43 -8.94
C LYS A 124 -5.91 -3.42 -7.50
N ALA A 125 -5.67 -2.32 -6.81
CA ALA A 125 -6.11 -2.16 -5.43
C ALA A 125 -6.59 -0.74 -5.11
N ASN A 126 -7.48 -0.64 -4.12
CA ASN A 126 -7.80 0.60 -3.42
C ASN A 126 -8.26 0.32 -1.99
N TYR A 127 -8.23 1.34 -1.14
CA TYR A 127 -8.55 1.19 0.27
C TYR A 127 -9.08 2.48 0.89
N TYR A 128 -9.97 2.36 1.88
CA TYR A 128 -10.68 3.52 2.43
C TYR A 128 -11.33 3.25 3.78
N HIS A 129 -11.50 4.31 4.57
CA HIS A 129 -12.30 4.27 5.79
C HIS A 129 -13.79 4.43 5.45
N GLN A 130 -14.64 3.69 6.15
CA GLN A 130 -16.08 3.77 6.01
C GLN A 130 -16.58 5.20 6.16
N GLY A 131 -17.49 5.63 5.28
CA GLY A 131 -18.04 6.99 5.28
C GLY A 131 -17.11 8.07 4.73
N MET A 132 -15.92 7.70 4.26
CA MET A 132 -14.97 8.62 3.63
C MET A 132 -14.79 8.33 2.13
N ALA A 133 -14.24 9.29 1.40
CA ALA A 133 -13.92 9.10 -0.01
C ALA A 133 -12.90 7.96 -0.19
N GLN A 134 -13.08 7.18 -1.26
CA GLN A 134 -12.14 6.11 -1.59
C GLN A 134 -10.82 6.68 -2.12
N THR A 135 -9.70 6.00 -1.84
CA THR A 135 -8.47 6.32 -2.57
C THR A 135 -8.63 6.01 -4.05
N THR A 136 -7.91 6.77 -4.88
CA THR A 136 -7.80 6.48 -6.30
C THR A 136 -7.23 5.08 -6.47
N PRO A 137 -7.91 4.18 -7.21
CA PRO A 137 -7.38 2.85 -7.44
C PRO A 137 -6.06 2.89 -8.20
N VAL A 138 -5.06 2.15 -7.71
CA VAL A 138 -3.77 1.96 -8.36
C VAL A 138 -3.82 0.64 -9.14
N SER A 139 -3.13 0.58 -10.29
CA SER A 139 -3.11 -0.63 -11.11
C SER A 139 -1.72 -0.88 -11.68
N HIS A 140 -1.27 -2.12 -11.57
CA HIS A 140 0.01 -2.60 -12.07
C HIS A 140 -0.22 -3.65 -13.14
N THR A 141 0.55 -3.61 -14.23
CA THR A 141 0.34 -4.51 -15.38
C THR A 141 1.62 -5.19 -15.80
N ILE A 142 1.57 -6.52 -15.91
CA ILE A 142 2.58 -7.36 -16.53
C ILE A 142 2.14 -7.63 -17.97
N ARG A 143 3.03 -7.44 -18.95
CA ARG A 143 2.72 -7.62 -20.37
C ARG A 143 3.65 -8.62 -21.02
N GLY A 144 3.11 -9.45 -21.91
CA GLY A 144 3.87 -10.43 -22.67
C GLY A 144 4.11 -11.72 -21.89
N GLY A 145 4.93 -12.58 -22.48
CA GLY A 145 5.29 -13.87 -21.87
C GLY A 145 5.99 -13.65 -20.53
N TYR A 146 5.49 -14.28 -19.48
CA TYR A 146 5.99 -14.11 -18.11
C TYR A 146 5.76 -15.39 -17.32
N SER A 147 6.68 -15.80 -16.46
CA SER A 147 6.50 -16.99 -15.63
C SER A 147 7.38 -16.89 -14.40
N ASP A 148 7.02 -16.03 -13.45
CA ASP A 148 7.80 -15.76 -12.25
C ASP A 148 6.93 -15.15 -11.13
N ASN A 149 7.55 -14.92 -9.98
CA ASN A 149 6.99 -14.11 -8.91
C ASN A 149 6.98 -12.63 -9.30
N TRP A 150 5.84 -11.97 -9.10
CA TRP A 150 5.70 -10.53 -9.28
C TRP A 150 5.63 -9.82 -7.93
N GLN A 151 6.06 -8.57 -7.92
CA GLN A 151 5.97 -7.68 -6.78
C GLN A 151 5.65 -6.26 -7.24
N PHE A 152 4.69 -5.64 -6.57
CA PHE A 152 4.32 -4.25 -6.79
C PHE A 152 4.24 -3.50 -5.48
N SER A 153 4.54 -2.21 -5.52
CA SER A 153 4.50 -1.34 -4.35
C SER A 153 3.75 -0.06 -4.67
N ASP A 154 2.75 0.23 -3.84
CA ASP A 154 2.03 1.51 -3.82
C ASP A 154 2.60 2.39 -2.72
N ARG A 155 2.72 3.69 -2.99
CA ARG A 155 3.08 4.69 -1.99
C ARG A 155 2.09 5.83 -2.09
N THR A 156 1.59 6.29 -0.95
CA THR A 156 0.68 7.42 -0.83
C THR A 156 1.48 8.61 -0.34
N ASP A 157 1.46 9.71 -1.10
CA ASP A 157 2.13 10.93 -0.71
C ASP A 157 1.56 11.47 0.61
N VAL A 158 2.40 12.13 1.41
CA VAL A 158 2.01 12.63 2.75
C VAL A 158 0.79 13.54 2.68
N SER A 159 0.65 14.35 1.62
CA SER A 159 -0.49 15.24 1.38
C SER A 159 -1.78 14.51 0.99
N GLU A 160 -1.70 13.25 0.57
CA GLU A 160 -2.81 12.43 0.12
C GLU A 160 -3.23 11.38 1.16
N LEU A 161 -2.54 11.33 2.31
CA LEU A 161 -2.88 10.44 3.41
C LEU A 161 -4.27 10.78 3.97
N VAL A 162 -5.19 9.84 3.80
CA VAL A 162 -6.54 9.92 4.36
C VAL A 162 -6.55 9.23 5.73
N PHE A 163 -6.48 10.03 6.80
CA PHE A 163 -6.52 9.52 8.17
C PHE A 163 -7.95 9.26 8.63
N LYS A 164 -8.16 8.16 9.36
CA LYS A 164 -9.42 7.96 10.11
C LYS A 164 -9.68 9.18 11.04
N PRO A 165 -10.91 9.70 11.14
CA PRO A 165 -11.21 10.74 12.12
C PRO A 165 -10.88 10.29 13.54
N CYS A 166 -10.30 11.20 14.33
CA CYS A 166 -9.94 10.93 15.72
C CYS A 166 -11.18 10.64 16.57
N GLY A 167 -11.11 9.61 17.42
CA GLY A 167 -12.20 9.23 18.32
C GLY A 167 -13.41 8.56 17.65
N GLU A 168 -13.38 8.36 16.33
CA GLU A 168 -14.45 7.65 15.62
C GLU A 168 -14.06 6.22 15.29
N ASP A 169 -15.00 5.29 15.41
CA ASP A 169 -14.86 3.94 14.88
C ASP A 169 -15.37 3.88 13.44
N ARG A 170 -14.45 3.57 12.53
CA ARG A 170 -14.72 3.43 11.10
C ARG A 170 -14.06 2.16 10.61
N ASN A 171 -14.84 1.29 9.98
CA ASN A 171 -14.30 0.09 9.37
C ASN A 171 -13.36 0.50 8.23
N PHE A 172 -12.28 -0.26 8.07
CA PHE A 172 -11.35 -0.09 6.98
C PHE A 172 -11.67 -1.09 5.88
N ASN A 173 -11.81 -0.61 4.66
CA ASN A 173 -12.16 -1.43 3.51
C ASN A 173 -10.96 -1.53 2.59
N ILE A 174 -10.64 -2.75 2.19
CA ILE A 174 -9.61 -3.06 1.20
C ILE A 174 -10.33 -3.71 0.02
N ASN A 175 -10.12 -3.21 -1.19
CA ASN A 175 -10.48 -3.95 -2.39
C ASN A 175 -9.22 -4.23 -3.20
N THR A 176 -9.07 -5.48 -3.60
CA THR A 176 -8.06 -5.92 -4.57
C THR A 176 -8.73 -6.63 -5.72
N GLU A 177 -8.03 -6.68 -6.85
CA GLU A 177 -8.50 -7.31 -8.07
C GLU A 177 -7.31 -7.86 -8.86
N LEU A 178 -7.43 -9.10 -9.32
CA LEU A 178 -6.56 -9.67 -10.34
C LEU A 178 -7.33 -9.83 -11.63
N ARG A 179 -6.69 -9.47 -12.75
CA ARG A 179 -7.17 -9.78 -14.09
C ARG A 179 -6.11 -10.43 -14.94
N VAL A 180 -6.54 -11.37 -15.77
CA VAL A 180 -5.70 -11.95 -16.81
C VAL A 180 -6.40 -11.79 -18.15
N TYR A 181 -5.69 -11.21 -19.10
CA TYR A 181 -6.17 -11.05 -20.46
C TYR A 181 -5.36 -11.93 -21.38
N LYS A 182 -6.05 -12.83 -22.10
CA LYS A 182 -5.41 -13.66 -23.10
C LYS A 182 -4.69 -12.83 -24.18
N GLY A 183 -5.28 -11.70 -24.59
CA GLY A 183 -4.76 -10.90 -25.69
C GLY A 183 -4.59 -11.74 -26.96
N THR A 184 -3.44 -11.62 -27.61
CA THR A 184 -3.09 -12.35 -28.84
C THR A 184 -2.49 -13.73 -28.59
N SER A 185 -2.36 -14.18 -27.33
CA SER A 185 -1.85 -15.51 -27.03
C SER A 185 -2.78 -16.63 -27.54
N ASP A 186 -2.20 -17.82 -27.69
CA ASP A 186 -2.87 -19.04 -28.15
C ASP A 186 -4.09 -19.36 -27.26
N PRO A 187 -5.33 -19.43 -27.81
CA PRO A 187 -6.53 -19.71 -27.06
C PRO A 187 -6.57 -21.09 -26.39
N SER A 188 -5.75 -22.04 -26.83
CA SER A 188 -5.66 -23.37 -26.20
C SER A 188 -4.78 -23.38 -24.94
N ARG A 189 -4.03 -22.31 -24.69
CA ARG A 189 -3.07 -22.22 -23.59
C ARG A 189 -3.61 -21.33 -22.47
N THR A 190 -3.34 -21.69 -21.22
CA THR A 190 -3.85 -20.97 -20.05
C THR A 190 -2.79 -20.02 -19.52
N SER A 191 -3.17 -18.76 -19.33
CA SER A 191 -2.44 -17.77 -18.53
C SER A 191 -3.16 -17.58 -17.20
N PHE A 192 -2.41 -17.41 -16.11
CA PHE A 192 -2.96 -17.15 -14.79
C PHE A 192 -2.08 -16.19 -13.96
N MET A 193 -2.71 -15.55 -12.97
CA MET A 193 -2.08 -14.67 -12.00
C MET A 193 -2.74 -14.91 -10.64
N THR A 194 -1.93 -14.98 -9.58
CA THR A 194 -2.41 -15.28 -8.23
C THR A 194 -1.68 -14.46 -7.17
N PHE A 195 -2.39 -14.15 -6.07
CA PHE A 195 -1.85 -13.57 -4.84
C PHE A 195 -1.22 -14.62 -3.91
N ASP A 196 -1.25 -15.90 -4.28
CA ASP A 196 -0.58 -16.97 -3.54
C ASP A 196 0.78 -17.32 -4.20
N SER A 197 1.68 -17.93 -3.44
CA SER A 197 2.86 -18.59 -3.97
C SER A 197 2.80 -20.08 -3.67
N THR A 198 3.45 -20.88 -4.51
CA THR A 198 3.61 -22.32 -4.27
C THR A 198 4.31 -22.66 -2.95
N ASP A 199 5.00 -21.70 -2.32
CA ASP A 199 5.69 -21.86 -1.03
C ASP A 199 4.93 -21.26 0.17
N GLY A 200 3.74 -20.67 -0.03
CA GLY A 200 2.90 -20.08 1.01
C GLY A 200 3.49 -18.87 1.74
N SER A 201 4.59 -18.29 1.24
CA SER A 201 5.28 -17.15 1.86
C SER A 201 4.76 -15.78 1.39
N VAL A 202 3.92 -15.75 0.36
CA VAL A 202 3.37 -14.52 -0.19
C VAL A 202 2.32 -13.92 0.73
N LYS A 203 2.48 -12.62 0.99
CA LYS A 203 1.55 -11.81 1.75
C LYS A 203 1.57 -10.40 1.20
N THR A 204 0.40 -9.76 1.18
CA THR A 204 0.30 -8.33 0.95
C THR A 204 0.58 -7.61 2.26
N THR A 205 1.48 -6.63 2.26
CA THR A 205 1.82 -5.84 3.45
C THR A 205 1.28 -4.42 3.30
N TYR A 206 0.50 -3.95 4.26
CA TYR A 206 -0.03 -2.58 4.31
C TYR A 206 0.70 -1.80 5.40
N HIS A 207 1.24 -0.64 5.04
CA HIS A 207 2.07 0.19 5.91
C HIS A 207 1.23 1.31 6.53
N PHE A 208 1.32 1.46 7.85
CA PHE A 208 0.65 2.54 8.56
C PHE A 208 1.42 3.86 8.44
N ALA A 209 0.67 4.95 8.29
CA ALA A 209 1.12 6.27 8.71
C ALA A 209 0.37 6.63 9.99
N TRP A 210 1.10 6.89 11.07
CA TRP A 210 0.52 7.27 12.35
C TRP A 210 0.39 8.78 12.50
N LYS A 211 -0.63 9.19 13.23
CA LYS A 211 -0.83 10.57 13.66
C LYS A 211 -1.42 10.60 15.05
N LYS A 212 -0.88 11.45 15.93
CA LYS A 212 -1.46 11.73 17.24
C LYS A 212 -2.70 12.60 17.08
N CYS A 213 -3.74 12.23 17.82
CA CYS A 213 -4.95 13.03 17.93
C CYS A 213 -4.71 14.21 18.87
N PRO A 214 -5.31 15.38 18.60
CA PRO A 214 -5.36 16.46 19.56
C PRO A 214 -5.95 15.99 20.89
N ALA A 215 -5.42 16.54 21.99
CA ALA A 215 -5.95 16.33 23.32
C ALA A 215 -7.30 17.02 23.52
#